data_AF-G2PXW7-F1
#
_entry.id   AF-G2PXW7-F1
#
_cell.length_a   1.000
_cell.length_b   1.000
_cell.length_c   1.000
_cell.angle_alpha   90.00
_cell.angle_beta   90.00
_cell.angle_gamma   90.00
#
_symmetry.space_group_name_H-M   'P 1'
#
loop_
_entity.id
_entity.type
_entity.pdbx_description
1 polymer ?
#
loop_
_entity_poly.entity_id
_entity_poly.type
_entity_poly.pdbx_seq_one_letter_code
_entity_poly.pdbx_strand_id
1 'polypeptide(L)'
;MPRTSSAIYSEDYWEGYQAEREEIEQEIARKNQIRKQILRQKKIERVRFLRNILFVCMFCSMSIIIMCGYVNITHERAKLAQLQNELKLQTDINKQLKLEIDGKLTLSEIERIAQQKYSMTYPDFSQVIYVTVPSSEKKNQKVAKEEKSNYNNKVSLIINFIKKIF
;
A
#
# COMPACT_ATOMS: atom_id res chain seq x y z
N MET A 1 -96.11 -4.40 53.21
CA MET A 1 -94.71 -3.93 53.02
C MET A 1 -94.37 -4.08 51.54
N PRO A 2 -94.24 -3.00 50.75
CA PRO A 2 -93.80 -3.13 49.37
C PRO A 2 -92.27 -3.20 49.31
N ARG A 3 -91.78 -4.10 48.44
CA ARG A 3 -90.38 -4.44 48.25
C ARG A 3 -89.62 -3.23 47.71
N THR A 4 -88.61 -2.77 48.43
CA THR A 4 -87.62 -1.83 47.92
C THR A 4 -86.85 -2.52 46.81
N SER A 5 -87.09 -2.13 45.56
CA SER A 5 -86.26 -2.52 44.42
C SER A 5 -84.82 -2.10 44.73
N SER A 6 -83.91 -3.06 44.83
CA SER A 6 -82.52 -2.78 45.18
C SER A 6 -81.86 -1.97 44.06
N ALA A 7 -81.13 -0.92 44.43
CA ALA A 7 -80.41 0.00 43.53
C ALA A 7 -79.40 -0.68 42.59
N ILE A 8 -79.18 -1.99 42.75
CA ILE A 8 -78.30 -2.83 41.93
C ILE A 8 -79.02 -3.30 40.64
N TYR A 9 -80.35 -3.28 40.59
CA TYR A 9 -81.14 -3.73 39.42
C TYR A 9 -81.89 -2.60 38.69
N SER A 10 -81.57 -1.33 38.98
CA SER A 10 -82.07 -0.21 38.16
C SER A 10 -81.33 -0.15 36.83
N GLU A 11 -82.07 0.06 35.74
CA GLU A 11 -81.54 0.16 34.37
C GLU A 11 -80.44 1.25 34.26
N ASP A 12 -80.67 2.40 34.91
CA ASP A 12 -79.71 3.51 35.03
C ASP A 12 -78.35 3.10 35.64
N TYR A 13 -78.32 2.11 36.54
CA TYR A 13 -77.08 1.63 37.17
C TYR A 13 -76.22 0.84 36.17
N TRP A 14 -76.87 0.00 35.35
CA TRP A 14 -76.18 -0.80 34.34
C TRP A 14 -75.70 0.06 33.17
N GLU A 15 -76.45 1.08 32.77
CA GLU A 15 -76.01 2.06 31.78
C GLU A 15 -74.78 2.85 32.25
N GLY A 16 -74.80 3.35 33.49
CA GLY A 16 -73.65 4.04 34.07
C GLY A 16 -72.41 3.15 34.18
N TYR A 17 -72.58 1.89 34.60
CA TYR A 17 -71.50 0.91 34.67
C TYR A 17 -70.90 0.60 33.29
N GLN A 18 -71.74 0.53 32.25
CA GLN A 18 -71.30 0.27 30.89
C GLN A 18 -70.55 1.47 30.29
N ALA A 19 -71.02 2.69 30.53
CA ALA A 19 -70.35 3.92 30.12
C ALA A 19 -68.96 4.07 30.77
N GLU A 20 -68.84 3.82 32.08
CA GLU A 20 -67.56 3.87 32.79
C GLU A 20 -66.56 2.84 32.23
N ARG A 21 -67.04 1.63 31.87
CA ARG A 21 -66.19 0.60 31.27
C ARG A 21 -65.68 1.01 29.89
N GLU A 22 -66.53 1.62 29.06
CA GLU A 22 -66.15 2.12 27.74
C GLU A 22 -65.13 3.25 27.82
N GLU A 23 -65.28 4.17 28.77
CA GLU A 23 -64.30 5.23 29.03
C GLU A 23 -62.92 4.68 29.42
N ILE A 24 -62.90 3.65 30.29
CA ILE A 24 -61.66 2.97 30.70
C ILE A 24 -61.01 2.28 29.50
N GLU A 25 -61.77 1.57 28.67
CA GLU A 25 -61.25 0.90 27.47
C GLU A 25 -60.70 1.90 26.45
N GLN A 26 -61.38 3.03 26.25
CA GLN A 26 -60.90 4.11 25.38
C GLN A 26 -59.60 4.74 25.90
N GLU A 27 -59.51 4.97 27.21
CA GLU A 27 -58.30 5.53 27.82
C GLU A 27 -57.12 4.55 27.76
N ILE A 28 -57.36 3.24 27.93
CA ILE A 28 -56.35 2.19 27.72
C ILE A 28 -55.91 2.15 26.26
N ALA A 29 -56.83 2.23 25.30
CA ALA A 29 -56.52 2.27 23.88
C ALA A 29 -55.66 3.49 23.52
N ARG A 30 -56.03 4.68 24.03
CA ARG A 30 -55.26 5.93 23.86
C ARG A 30 -53.84 5.78 24.44
N LYS A 31 -53.71 5.28 25.67
CA LYS A 31 -52.40 5.04 26.32
C LYS A 31 -51.55 4.04 25.54
N ASN A 32 -52.14 2.98 25.01
CA ASN A 32 -51.42 1.98 24.20
C ASN A 32 -50.94 2.55 22.86
N GLN A 33 -51.72 3.41 22.21
CA GLN A 33 -51.27 4.11 21.00
C GLN A 33 -50.07 5.02 21.28
N ILE A 34 -50.12 5.80 22.37
CA ILE A 34 -49.00 6.66 22.79
C ILE A 34 -47.75 5.82 23.09
N ARG A 35 -47.88 4.73 23.85
CA ARG A 35 -46.77 3.80 24.14
C ARG A 35 -46.15 3.24 22.87
N LYS A 36 -46.97 2.87 21.87
CA LYS A 36 -46.52 2.36 20.57
C LYS A 36 -45.75 3.43 19.78
N GLN A 37 -46.19 4.67 19.81
CA GLN A 37 -45.49 5.80 19.18
C GLN A 37 -44.13 6.08 19.86
N ILE A 38 -44.08 6.11 21.19
CA ILE A 38 -42.84 6.29 21.97
C ILE A 38 -41.84 5.18 21.66
N LEU A 39 -42.28 3.92 21.63
CA LEU A 39 -41.42 2.78 21.30
C LEU A 39 -40.87 2.86 19.87
N ARG A 40 -41.68 3.31 18.91
CA ARG A 40 -41.24 3.53 17.52
C ARG A 40 -40.18 4.63 17.46
N GLN A 41 -40.38 5.75 18.15
CA GLN A 41 -39.41 6.84 18.21
C GLN A 41 -38.09 6.38 18.83
N LYS A 42 -38.12 5.70 19.98
CA LYS A 42 -36.93 5.13 20.62
C LYS A 42 -36.18 4.15 19.72
N LYS A 43 -36.90 3.34 18.93
CA LYS A 43 -36.27 2.43 17.96
C LYS A 43 -35.55 3.20 16.86
N ILE A 44 -36.16 4.25 16.32
CA ILE A 44 -35.55 5.10 15.28
C ILE A 44 -34.30 5.81 15.82
N GLU A 45 -34.35 6.34 17.03
CA GLU A 45 -33.20 6.98 17.68
C GLU A 45 -32.06 6.00 17.91
N ARG A 46 -32.35 4.78 18.40
CA ARG A 46 -31.34 3.74 18.55
C ARG A 46 -30.70 3.35 17.23
N VAL A 47 -31.49 3.19 16.17
CA VAL A 47 -30.97 2.87 14.84
C VAL A 47 -30.11 4.01 14.29
N ARG A 48 -30.54 5.27 14.48
CA ARG A 48 -29.77 6.45 14.06
C ARG A 48 -28.44 6.55 14.82
N PHE A 49 -28.46 6.29 16.12
CA PHE A 49 -27.26 6.25 16.95
C PHE A 49 -26.30 5.14 16.53
N LEU A 50 -26.80 3.91 16.32
CA LEU A 50 -26.01 2.79 15.82
C LEU A 50 -25.39 3.11 14.46
N ARG A 51 -26.17 3.71 13.56
CA ARG A 51 -25.69 4.13 12.24
C ARG A 51 -24.55 5.14 12.37
N ASN A 52 -24.68 6.15 13.23
CA ASN A 52 -23.64 7.15 13.45
C ASN A 52 -22.37 6.51 14.04
N ILE A 53 -22.49 5.60 15.02
CA ILE A 53 -21.35 4.85 15.53
C ILE A 53 -20.67 4.05 14.43
N LEU A 54 -21.45 3.37 13.58
CA LEU A 54 -20.91 2.57 12.49
C LEU A 54 -20.12 3.45 11.49
N PHE A 55 -20.64 4.65 11.18
CA PHE A 55 -19.92 5.63 10.36
C PHE A 55 -18.60 6.08 11.00
N VAL A 56 -18.59 6.37 12.31
CA VAL A 56 -17.36 6.75 13.02
C VAL A 56 -16.36 5.59 13.02
N CYS A 57 -16.80 4.36 13.30
CA CYS A 57 -15.95 3.18 13.26
C CYS A 57 -15.35 2.95 11.87
N MET A 58 -16.13 3.13 10.80
CA MET A 58 -15.65 3.02 9.42
C MET A 58 -14.61 4.09 9.09
N PHE A 59 -14.78 5.31 9.60
CA PHE A 59 -13.82 6.38 9.39
C PHE A 59 -12.50 6.13 10.15
N CYS A 60 -12.60 5.67 11.40
CA CYS A 60 -11.45 5.27 12.20
C CYS A 60 -10.69 4.09 11.56
N SER A 61 -11.40 3.06 11.08
CA SER A 61 -10.76 1.91 10.43
C SER A 61 -10.03 2.31 9.16
N MET A 62 -10.62 3.18 8.32
CA MET A 62 -9.94 3.72 7.15
C MET A 62 -8.68 4.50 7.51
N SER A 63 -8.73 5.32 8.55
CA SER A 63 -7.57 6.09 9.03
C SER A 63 -6.43 5.17 9.46
N ILE A 64 -6.75 4.08 10.17
CA ILE A 64 -5.76 3.07 10.60
C ILE A 64 -5.15 2.34 9.39
N ILE A 65 -5.96 1.95 8.40
CA ILE A 65 -5.46 1.29 7.19
C ILE A 65 -4.46 2.18 6.45
N ILE A 66 -4.80 3.46 6.28
CA ILE A 66 -3.92 4.45 5.64
C ILE A 66 -2.60 4.56 6.42
N MET A 67 -2.68 4.69 7.76
CA MET A 67 -1.50 4.79 8.61
C MET A 67 -0.60 3.54 8.53
N CYS A 68 -1.18 2.35 8.61
CA CYS A 68 -0.43 1.09 8.45
C CYS A 68 0.23 1.00 7.07
N GLY A 69 -0.46 1.46 6.01
CA GLY A 69 0.13 1.55 4.67
C GLY A 69 1.36 2.45 4.65
N TYR A 70 1.29 3.64 5.28
CA TYR A 70 2.44 4.55 5.40
C TYR A 70 3.59 3.98 6.23
N VAL A 71 3.32 3.22 7.30
CA VAL A 71 4.38 2.58 8.10
C VAL A 71 5.15 1.56 7.26
N ASN A 72 4.44 0.70 6.52
CA ASN A 72 5.09 -0.26 5.62
C ASN A 72 5.89 0.44 4.53
N ILE A 73 5.32 1.49 3.92
CA ILE A 73 6.04 2.30 2.92
C ILE A 73 7.29 2.92 3.56
N THR A 74 7.21 3.45 4.78
CA THR A 74 8.35 4.10 5.44
C THR A 74 9.47 3.10 5.73
N HIS A 75 9.14 1.89 6.18
CA HIS A 75 10.12 0.84 6.41
C HIS A 75 10.81 0.40 5.11
N GLU A 76 10.03 0.19 4.03
CA GLU A 76 10.57 -0.14 2.71
C GLU A 76 11.41 1.01 2.12
N ARG A 77 11.03 2.27 2.36
CA ARG A 77 11.80 3.45 1.94
C ARG A 77 13.13 3.56 2.68
N ALA A 78 13.15 3.27 3.98
CA ALA A 78 14.39 3.21 4.76
C ALA A 78 15.33 2.12 4.24
N LYS A 79 14.78 0.93 3.95
CA LYS A 79 15.52 -0.17 3.34
C LYS A 79 16.07 0.21 1.95
N LEU A 80 15.25 0.83 1.11
CA LEU A 80 15.69 1.34 -0.20
C LEU A 80 16.83 2.36 -0.08
N ALA A 81 16.75 3.29 0.88
CA ALA A 81 17.80 4.28 1.11
C ALA A 81 19.12 3.62 1.56
N GLN A 82 19.05 2.58 2.41
CA GLN A 82 20.22 1.79 2.78
C GLN A 82 20.84 1.09 1.58
N LEU A 83 20.04 0.39 0.77
CA LEU A 83 20.54 -0.29 -0.44
C LEU A 83 21.13 0.71 -1.45
N GLN A 84 20.53 1.89 -1.62
CA GLN A 84 21.07 2.93 -2.49
C GLN A 84 22.42 3.47 -1.99
N ASN A 85 22.57 3.64 -0.68
CA ASN A 85 23.85 4.05 -0.09
C ASN A 85 24.92 2.97 -0.27
N GLU A 86 24.58 1.71 -0.04
CA GLU A 86 25.52 0.59 -0.24
C GLU A 86 25.95 0.49 -1.71
N LEU A 87 25.01 0.61 -2.63
CA LEU A 87 25.31 0.64 -4.06
C LEU A 87 26.20 1.83 -4.41
N LYS A 88 25.91 3.03 -3.91
CA LYS A 88 26.74 4.22 -4.14
C LYS A 88 28.16 4.01 -3.62
N LEU A 89 28.31 3.50 -2.40
CA LEU A 89 29.60 3.19 -1.79
C LEU A 89 30.40 2.22 -2.65
N GLN A 90 29.80 1.09 -3.07
CA GLN A 90 30.48 0.12 -3.92
C GLN A 90 30.84 0.69 -5.30
N THR A 91 30.00 1.56 -5.85
CA THR A 91 30.27 2.21 -7.14
C THR A 91 31.43 3.19 -7.03
N ASP A 92 31.50 3.96 -5.95
CA ASP A 92 32.60 4.89 -5.69
C ASP A 92 33.91 4.14 -5.43
N ILE A 93 33.87 3.05 -4.67
CA ILE A 93 35.02 2.14 -4.51
C ILE A 93 35.49 1.61 -5.86
N ASN A 94 34.58 1.13 -6.71
CA ASN A 94 34.93 0.65 -8.05
C ASN A 94 35.57 1.74 -8.91
N LYS A 95 35.02 2.96 -8.90
CA LYS A 95 35.59 4.09 -9.63
C LYS A 95 36.98 4.43 -9.12
N GLN A 96 37.18 4.44 -7.82
CA GLN A 96 38.49 4.71 -7.22
C GLN A 96 39.52 3.65 -7.61
N LEU A 97 39.17 2.36 -7.48
CA LEU A 97 40.02 1.25 -7.94
C LEU A 97 40.35 1.37 -9.43
N LYS A 98 39.38 1.76 -10.25
CA LYS A 98 39.61 1.97 -11.69
C LYS A 98 40.58 3.12 -11.93
N LEU A 99 40.45 4.23 -11.22
CA LEU A 99 41.39 5.35 -11.30
C LEU A 99 42.80 4.96 -10.82
N GLU A 100 42.91 4.15 -9.77
CA GLU A 100 44.21 3.63 -9.31
C GLU A 100 44.86 2.70 -10.34
N ILE A 101 44.07 1.84 -10.98
CA ILE A 101 44.55 0.98 -12.08
C ILE A 101 45.00 1.83 -13.25
N ASP A 102 44.18 2.77 -13.70
CA ASP A 102 44.50 3.67 -14.81
C ASP A 102 45.76 4.48 -14.49
N GLY A 103 45.91 4.96 -13.25
CA GLY A 103 47.11 5.65 -12.76
C GLY A 103 48.37 4.78 -12.83
N LYS A 104 48.29 3.52 -12.39
CA LYS A 104 49.42 2.57 -12.44
C LYS A 104 49.75 2.08 -13.86
N LEU A 105 48.76 2.06 -14.74
CA LEU A 105 48.92 1.69 -16.15
C LEU A 105 49.31 2.87 -17.03
N THR A 106 49.47 4.07 -16.47
CA THR A 106 50.01 5.20 -17.24
C THR A 106 51.42 4.90 -17.72
N LEU A 107 51.71 5.32 -18.95
CA LEU A 107 53.01 5.11 -19.59
C LEU A 107 54.17 5.60 -18.71
N SER A 108 53.97 6.73 -18.03
CA SER A 108 54.97 7.33 -17.13
C SER A 108 55.27 6.46 -15.90
N GLU A 109 54.27 5.80 -15.32
CA GLU A 109 54.51 4.93 -14.15
C GLU A 109 55.18 3.62 -14.58
N ILE A 110 54.79 3.09 -15.74
CA ILE A 110 55.46 1.93 -16.36
C ILE A 110 56.92 2.27 -16.67
N GLU A 111 57.18 3.43 -17.28
CA GLU A 111 58.52 3.91 -17.59
C GLU A 111 59.35 4.11 -16.32
N ARG A 112 58.77 4.73 -15.28
CA ARG A 112 59.42 4.91 -13.98
C ARG A 112 59.82 3.56 -13.36
N ILE A 113 58.93 2.57 -13.36
CA ILE A 113 59.24 1.24 -12.83
C ILE A 113 60.31 0.53 -13.70
N ALA A 114 60.20 0.61 -15.02
CA ALA A 114 61.18 0.03 -15.94
C ALA A 114 62.59 0.60 -15.71
N GLN A 115 62.71 1.91 -15.61
CA GLN A 115 63.99 2.60 -15.39
C GLN A 115 64.51 2.43 -13.96
N GLN A 116 63.70 2.69 -12.93
CA GLN A 116 64.16 2.71 -11.54
C GLN A 116 64.31 1.32 -10.93
N LYS A 117 63.39 0.39 -11.23
CA LYS A 117 63.36 -0.94 -10.59
C LYS A 117 64.08 -1.99 -11.45
N TYR A 118 63.90 -1.94 -12.76
CA TYR A 118 64.47 -2.92 -13.68
C TYR A 118 65.72 -2.41 -14.41
N SER A 119 66.14 -1.16 -14.18
CA SER A 119 67.29 -0.54 -14.85
C SER A 119 67.21 -0.64 -16.39
N MET A 120 66.00 -0.64 -16.93
CA MET A 120 65.78 -0.60 -18.37
C MET A 120 66.10 0.81 -18.89
N THR A 121 66.80 0.89 -20.01
CA THR A 121 67.03 2.14 -20.74
C THR A 121 66.42 2.04 -22.14
N TYR A 122 66.22 3.18 -22.79
CA TYR A 122 65.76 3.18 -24.18
C TYR A 122 66.77 2.46 -25.08
N PRO A 123 66.31 1.56 -25.97
CA PRO A 123 67.20 0.87 -26.91
C PRO A 123 67.86 1.87 -27.84
N ASP A 124 69.14 1.64 -28.14
CA ASP A 124 69.87 2.40 -29.14
C ASP A 124 69.37 2.07 -30.56
N PHE A 125 69.55 2.98 -31.52
CA PHE A 125 69.10 2.77 -32.91
C PHE A 125 69.70 1.49 -33.53
N SER A 126 70.88 1.08 -33.09
CA SER A 126 71.53 -0.17 -33.51
C SER A 126 70.84 -1.45 -33.00
N GLN A 127 69.98 -1.34 -31.97
CA GLN A 127 69.30 -2.46 -31.32
C GLN A 127 67.84 -2.63 -31.79
N VAL A 128 67.35 -1.76 -32.68
CA VAL A 128 65.98 -1.80 -33.21
C VAL A 128 65.96 -2.61 -34.50
N ILE A 129 65.29 -3.77 -34.48
CA ILE A 129 65.08 -4.63 -35.65
C ILE A 129 63.60 -4.62 -36.03
N TYR A 130 63.29 -4.14 -37.23
CA TYR A 130 61.93 -4.17 -37.77
C TYR A 130 61.60 -5.56 -38.30
N VAL A 131 60.56 -6.19 -37.76
CA VAL A 131 60.04 -7.48 -38.24
C VAL A 131 58.70 -7.28 -38.94
N THR A 132 58.62 -7.75 -40.18
CA THR A 132 57.39 -7.73 -40.97
C THR A 132 56.44 -8.82 -40.48
N VAL A 133 55.34 -8.43 -39.86
CA VAL A 133 54.30 -9.37 -39.42
C VAL A 133 53.31 -9.58 -40.58
N PRO A 134 53.09 -10.82 -41.05
CA PRO A 134 52.09 -11.09 -42.08
C PRO A 134 50.70 -10.71 -41.55
N SER A 135 49.96 -9.93 -42.34
CA SER A 135 48.61 -9.46 -42.01
C SER A 135 47.65 -10.66 -41.94
N SER A 136 47.53 -11.26 -40.77
CA SER A 136 46.44 -12.17 -40.47
C SER A 136 45.26 -11.34 -39.97
N GLU A 137 44.53 -10.76 -40.91
CA GLU A 137 43.16 -10.34 -40.70
C GLU A 137 42.34 -11.54 -40.23
N LYS A 138 42.23 -11.74 -38.90
CA LYS A 138 41.12 -12.43 -38.23
C LYS A 138 41.45 -12.58 -36.74
N LYS A 139 40.45 -12.25 -35.91
CA LYS A 139 40.31 -12.55 -34.48
C LYS A 139 40.76 -11.45 -33.51
N ASN A 140 40.24 -10.23 -33.65
CA ASN A 140 40.02 -9.36 -32.47
C ASN A 140 38.73 -8.55 -32.62
N GLN A 141 37.61 -9.25 -32.83
CA GLN A 141 36.28 -8.65 -32.69
C GLN A 141 35.47 -9.49 -31.70
N LYS A 142 35.73 -9.30 -30.41
CA LYS A 142 34.69 -9.54 -29.38
C LYS A 142 33.90 -8.25 -29.23
N VAL A 143 33.00 -7.99 -30.18
CA VAL A 143 31.99 -6.93 -30.02
C VAL A 143 30.86 -7.52 -29.20
N ALA A 144 30.55 -6.83 -28.11
CA ALA A 144 29.48 -7.14 -27.18
C ALA A 144 28.17 -7.44 -27.93
N LYS A 145 27.54 -8.57 -27.62
CA LYS A 145 26.15 -8.80 -27.99
C LYS A 145 25.29 -7.86 -27.15
N GLU A 146 24.68 -6.86 -27.78
CA GLU A 146 23.55 -6.16 -27.18
C GLU A 146 22.37 -7.12 -27.07
N GLU A 147 22.12 -7.67 -25.89
CA GLU A 147 20.84 -8.30 -25.58
C GLU A 147 19.78 -7.19 -25.48
N LYS A 148 19.06 -6.94 -26.57
CA LYS A 148 17.84 -6.14 -26.51
C LYS A 148 16.80 -6.93 -25.72
N SER A 149 16.68 -6.58 -24.44
CA SER A 149 15.79 -7.23 -23.51
C SER A 149 14.35 -7.23 -24.03
N ASN A 150 13.73 -8.39 -23.90
CA ASN A 150 12.38 -8.75 -24.30
C ASN A 150 11.30 -8.08 -23.41
N TYR A 151 11.28 -6.75 -23.37
CA TYR A 151 10.33 -5.98 -22.56
C TYR A 151 8.90 -6.03 -23.15
N ASN A 152 8.80 -6.02 -24.48
CA ASN A 152 7.52 -5.99 -25.19
C ASN A 152 6.68 -7.25 -24.96
N ASN A 153 7.29 -8.43 -24.78
CA ASN A 153 6.53 -9.65 -24.48
C ASN A 153 6.05 -9.72 -23.02
N LYS A 154 6.72 -9.06 -22.06
CA LYS A 154 6.25 -9.03 -20.67
C LYS A 154 5.08 -8.06 -20.51
N VAL A 155 5.12 -6.93 -21.19
CA VAL A 155 4.02 -5.96 -21.21
C VAL A 155 2.78 -6.54 -21.92
N SER A 156 2.95 -7.28 -23.02
CA SER A 156 1.83 -7.93 -23.69
C SER A 156 1.15 -9.01 -22.84
N LEU A 157 1.92 -9.75 -22.02
CA LEU A 157 1.37 -10.72 -21.07
C LEU A 157 0.54 -10.06 -19.96
N ILE A 158 0.98 -8.92 -19.45
CA ILE A 158 0.25 -8.16 -18.42
C ILE A 158 -1.05 -7.59 -18.99
N ILE A 159 -1.00 -7.01 -20.20
CA ILE A 159 -2.18 -6.48 -20.88
C ILE A 159 -3.21 -7.59 -21.15
N ASN A 160 -2.75 -8.76 -21.62
CA ASN A 160 -3.64 -9.90 -21.85
C ASN A 160 -4.23 -10.48 -20.56
N PHE A 161 -3.52 -10.40 -19.44
CA PHE A 161 -4.03 -10.82 -18.14
C PHE A 161 -5.16 -9.91 -17.65
N ILE A 162 -4.99 -8.58 -17.78
CA ILE A 162 -6.00 -7.59 -17.40
C ILE A 162 -7.28 -7.76 -18.24
N LYS A 163 -7.12 -7.98 -19.55
CA LYS A 163 -8.24 -8.21 -20.49
C LYS A 163 -8.99 -9.54 -20.27
N LYS A 164 -8.44 -10.45 -19.46
CA LYS A 164 -9.10 -11.72 -19.10
C LYS A 164 -9.88 -11.61 -17.79
N ILE A 165 -9.60 -10.60 -16.99
CA ILE A 165 -10.21 -10.38 -15.66
C ILE A 165 -11.38 -9.39 -15.73
N PHE A 166 -11.33 -8.44 -16.68
CA PHE A 166 -12.44 -7.56 -17.05
C PHE A 166 -13.07 -8.02 -18.37
#